data_AF-A0A1B6BHD7-F1
#
_entry.id   AF-A0A1B6BHD7-F1
#
_cell.length_a   1.000
_cell.length_b   1.000
_cell.length_c   1.000
_cell.angle_alpha   90.00
_cell.angle_beta   90.00
_cell.angle_gamma   90.00
#
_symmetry.space_group_name_H-M   'P 1'
#
loop_
_entity.id
_entity.type
_entity.pdbx_description
1 polymer ?
#
loop_
_entity_poly.entity_id
_entity_poly.type
_entity_poly.pdbx_seq_one_letter_code
_entity_poly.pdbx_strand_id
1 'polypeptide(L)'
;MNYNYPGNVRELKNIMERLVVLSEGQIIKLEEVSPYDIFSSQMRMNERKSLKSVRQAAEKAHIIHILESNDYNIEKVAMQLEISVRQLYNKIKVYEIK
;
A
#
# COMPACT_ATOMS: atom_id res chain seq x y z
N MET A 1 25.93 6.40 -10.13
CA MET A 1 25.47 5.15 -9.47
C MET A 1 25.41 5.38 -7.96
N ASN A 2 24.31 5.96 -7.46
CA ASN A 2 24.12 6.17 -6.02
C ASN A 2 22.69 5.71 -5.68
N TYR A 3 22.54 4.44 -5.31
CA TYR A 3 21.27 3.91 -4.81
C TYR A 3 21.33 3.90 -3.29
N ASN A 4 20.55 4.78 -2.66
CA ASN A 4 20.43 4.80 -1.21
C ASN A 4 19.52 3.65 -0.79
N TYR A 5 20.10 2.55 -0.34
CA TYR A 5 19.32 1.43 0.20
C TYR A 5 18.61 1.88 1.48
N PRO A 6 17.27 1.87 1.54
CA PRO A 6 16.53 2.45 2.66
C PRO A 6 16.32 1.47 3.83
N GLY A 7 16.75 0.21 3.67
CA GLY A 7 16.60 -0.86 4.68
C GLY A 7 17.81 -1.00 5.61
N ASN A 8 17.73 -1.96 6.54
CA ASN A 8 18.83 -2.27 7.47
C ASN A 8 19.87 -3.19 6.80
N VAL A 9 21.13 -3.14 7.25
CA VAL A 9 22.24 -4.02 6.84
C VAL A 9 21.89 -5.51 6.96
N ARG A 10 21.07 -5.91 7.95
CA ARG A 10 20.57 -7.30 8.06
C ARG A 10 19.67 -7.71 6.89
N GLU A 11 18.86 -6.79 6.39
CA GLU A 11 17.97 -7.04 5.26
C GLU A 11 18.77 -7.13 3.97
N LEU A 12 19.77 -6.25 3.81
CA LEU A 12 20.72 -6.35 2.70
C LEU A 12 21.42 -7.71 2.68
N LYS A 13 21.83 -8.24 3.84
CA LYS A 13 22.40 -9.59 3.96
C LYS A 13 21.42 -10.66 3.49
N ASN A 14 20.17 -10.62 3.93
CA ASN A 14 19.16 -11.60 3.54
C ASN A 14 18.85 -11.57 2.04
N ILE A 15 18.85 -10.37 1.43
CA ILE A 15 18.68 -10.20 -0.01
C ILE A 15 19.87 -10.81 -0.76
N MET A 16 21.09 -10.51 -0.32
CA MET A 16 22.31 -11.10 -0.92
C MET A 16 22.35 -12.62 -0.80
N GLU A 17 22.02 -13.18 0.37
CA GLU A 17 21.97 -14.63 0.58
C GLU A 17 20.95 -15.31 -0.33
N ARG A 18 19.76 -14.71 -0.46
CA ARG A 18 18.72 -15.22 -1.35
C ARG A 18 19.14 -15.15 -2.82
N LEU A 19 19.74 -14.05 -3.25
CA LEU A 19 20.23 -13.89 -4.63
C LEU A 19 21.31 -14.91 -4.97
N VAL A 20 22.23 -15.19 -4.04
CA VAL A 20 23.24 -16.24 -4.22
C VAL A 20 22.61 -17.63 -4.33
N VAL A 21 21.54 -17.91 -3.57
CA VAL A 21 20.83 -19.20 -3.65
C VAL A 21 20.05 -19.35 -4.96
N LEU A 22 19.48 -18.27 -5.47
CA LEU A 22 18.65 -18.28 -6.68
C LEU A 22 19.43 -18.12 -7.98
N SER A 23 20.65 -17.59 -7.93
CA SER A 23 21.50 -17.45 -9.11
C SER A 23 22.08 -18.79 -9.53
N GLU A 24 21.81 -19.20 -10.77
CA GLU A 24 22.36 -20.44 -11.33
C GLU A 24 23.80 -20.25 -11.88
N GLY A 25 24.24 -18.99 -12.05
CA GLY A 25 25.55 -18.63 -12.58
C GLY A 25 26.47 -17.91 -11.58
N GLN A 26 27.72 -17.65 -12.00
CA GLN A 26 28.70 -16.89 -11.19
C GLN A 26 28.41 -15.38 -11.13
N ILE A 27 27.54 -14.88 -12.00
CA ILE A 27 27.22 -13.46 -12.13
C ILE A 27 25.71 -13.31 -11.99
N ILE A 28 25.26 -12.63 -10.93
CA ILE A 28 23.85 -12.27 -10.74
C ILE A 28 23.50 -11.20 -11.77
N LYS A 29 22.62 -11.52 -12.71
CA LYS A 29 22.07 -10.58 -13.68
C LYS A 29 20.87 -9.87 -13.09
N LEU A 30 20.62 -8.64 -13.55
CA LEU A 30 19.47 -7.86 -13.07
C LEU A 30 18.13 -8.57 -13.32
N GLU A 31 18.06 -9.38 -14.39
CA GLU A 31 16.90 -10.20 -14.76
C GLU A 31 16.58 -11.29 -13.71
N GLU A 32 17.58 -11.72 -12.94
CA GLU A 32 17.46 -12.74 -11.89
C GLU A 32 17.07 -12.14 -10.54
N VAL A 33 17.11 -10.81 -10.41
CA VAL A 33 16.73 -10.12 -9.19
C VAL A 33 15.23 -9.84 -9.21
N SER A 34 14.48 -10.54 -8.35
CA SER A 34 13.05 -10.28 -8.20
C SER A 34 12.82 -8.84 -7.73
N PRO A 35 11.83 -8.11 -8.29
CA PRO A 35 11.40 -6.83 -7.76
C PRO A 35 11.08 -6.91 -6.26
N TYR A 36 10.58 -8.05 -5.77
CA TYR A 36 10.31 -8.24 -4.35
C TYR A 36 11.57 -8.12 -3.48
N ASP A 37 12.74 -8.53 -3.98
CA ASP A 37 13.98 -8.49 -3.21
C ASP A 37 14.50 -7.05 -3.05
N ILE A 38 14.30 -6.20 -4.05
CA ILE A 38 14.72 -4.78 -4.02
C ILE A 38 13.66 -3.88 -3.35
N PHE A 39 12.38 -4.09 -3.68
CA PHE A 39 11.27 -3.23 -3.28
C PHE A 39 10.62 -3.62 -1.94
N SER A 40 11.04 -4.74 -1.32
CA SER A 40 10.53 -5.15 0.00
C SER A 40 10.65 -4.02 1.03
N SER A 41 11.76 -3.27 1.04
CA SER A 41 11.94 -2.15 1.98
C SER A 41 10.94 -0.99 1.77
N GLN A 42 10.60 -0.65 0.52
CA GLN A 42 9.60 0.39 0.23
C GLN A 42 8.18 -0.07 0.58
N MET A 43 7.86 -1.35 0.39
CA MET A 43 6.59 -1.91 0.88
C MET A 43 6.53 -1.98 2.41
N ARG A 44 7.67 -2.26 3.08
CA ARG A 44 7.76 -2.35 4.53
C ARG A 44 7.80 -1.01 5.25
N MET A 45 8.05 0.12 4.58
CA MET A 45 7.82 1.44 5.18
C MET A 45 6.36 1.66 5.61
N ASN A 46 5.42 0.83 5.13
CA ASN A 46 4.05 0.78 5.62
C ASN A 46 3.83 -0.10 6.87
N GLU A 47 4.83 -0.82 7.39
CA GLU A 47 4.66 -1.83 8.46
C GLU A 47 4.42 -1.26 9.88
N ARG A 48 4.52 0.05 10.09
CA ARG A 48 4.10 0.68 11.37
C ARG A 48 2.70 1.29 11.32
N LYS A 49 1.84 0.85 10.40
CA LYS A 49 0.43 1.24 10.43
C LYS A 49 -0.32 0.31 11.39
N SER A 50 -0.88 0.89 12.45
CA SER A 50 -1.85 0.19 13.31
C SER A 50 -2.98 -0.43 12.47
N LEU A 51 -3.57 -1.54 12.91
CA LEU A 51 -4.77 -2.10 12.25
C LEU A 51 -5.87 -1.05 12.06
N LYS A 52 -5.99 -0.11 13.02
CA LYS A 52 -6.89 1.03 12.95
C LYS A 52 -6.61 1.92 11.72
N SER A 53 -5.36 2.28 11.48
CA SER A 53 -4.99 3.16 10.37
C SER A 53 -5.06 2.44 9.02
N VAL A 54 -4.78 1.14 8.97
CA VAL A 54 -4.99 0.32 7.75
C VAL A 54 -6.47 0.29 7.40
N ARG A 55 -7.35 0.01 8.37
CA ARG A 55 -8.80 0.00 8.16
C ARG A 55 -9.32 1.35 7.68
N GLN A 56 -8.86 2.44 8.30
CA GLN A 56 -9.24 3.80 7.89
C GLN A 56 -8.80 4.13 6.46
N ALA A 57 -7.59 3.73 6.06
CA ALA A 57 -7.08 3.96 4.72
C ALA A 57 -7.89 3.17 3.66
N ALA A 58 -8.16 1.88 3.92
CA ALA A 58 -8.98 1.05 3.05
C ALA A 58 -10.41 1.60 2.93
N GLU A 59 -11.01 2.00 4.05
CA GLU A 59 -12.36 2.59 4.08
C GLU A 59 -12.40 3.92 3.32
N LYS A 60 -11.44 4.82 3.53
CA LYS A 60 -11.34 6.08 2.79
C LYS A 60 -11.25 5.84 1.28
N ALA A 61 -10.36 4.94 0.85
CA ALA A 61 -10.18 4.62 -0.56
C ALA A 61 -11.48 4.09 -1.19
N HIS A 62 -12.19 3.21 -0.48
CA HIS A 62 -13.46 2.65 -0.95
C HIS A 62 -14.57 3.70 -1.09
N ILE A 63 -14.70 4.60 -0.10
CA ILE A 63 -15.69 5.68 -0.14
C ILE A 63 -15.43 6.62 -1.31
N ILE A 64 -14.18 7.00 -1.57
CA ILE A 64 -13.81 7.86 -2.70
C ILE A 64 -14.18 7.19 -4.03
N HIS A 65 -13.82 5.92 -4.19
CA HIS A 65 -14.12 5.18 -5.42
C HIS A 65 -15.62 5.15 -5.73
N ILE A 66 -16.47 4.93 -4.70
CA ILE A 66 -17.92 4.91 -4.87
C ILE A 66 -18.47 6.31 -5.13
N LEU A 67 -17.93 7.35 -4.48
CA LEU A 67 -18.30 8.74 -4.74
C LEU A 67 -18.05 9.12 -6.21
N GLU A 68 -16.85 8.83 -6.72
CA GLU A 68 -16.47 9.10 -8.10
C GLU A 68 -17.35 8.34 -9.11
N SER A 69 -17.67 7.08 -8.81
CA SER A 69 -18.51 6.24 -9.68
C SER A 69 -19.99 6.67 -9.71
N ASN A 70 -20.42 7.52 -8.77
CA ASN A 70 -21.81 7.97 -8.63
C ASN A 70 -21.95 9.50 -8.79
N ASP A 71 -21.00 10.17 -9.43
CA ASP A 71 -21.00 11.63 -9.64
C ASP A 71 -21.21 12.43 -8.32
N TYR A 72 -20.64 11.92 -7.21
CA TYR A 72 -20.77 12.50 -5.88
C TYR A 72 -22.21 12.59 -5.35
N ASN A 73 -23.14 11.79 -5.89
CA ASN A 73 -24.49 11.69 -5.36
C ASN A 73 -24.50 10.95 -4.01
N ILE A 74 -24.53 11.73 -2.93
CA ILE A 74 -24.44 11.25 -1.55
C ILE A 74 -25.54 10.24 -1.19
N GLU A 75 -26.76 10.40 -1.71
CA GLU A 75 -27.86 9.47 -1.40
C GLU A 75 -27.64 8.10 -2.03
N LYS A 76 -27.22 8.07 -3.31
CA LYS A 76 -26.88 6.82 -4.00
C LYS A 76 -25.68 6.13 -3.36
N VAL A 77 -24.66 6.91 -2.99
CA VAL A 77 -23.44 6.40 -2.37
C VAL A 77 -23.73 5.82 -0.99
N ALA A 78 -24.56 6.50 -0.18
CA ALA A 78 -24.97 6.00 1.14
C ALA A 78 -25.77 4.70 1.01
N MET A 79 -26.67 4.61 0.02
CA MET A 79 -27.44 3.40 -0.29
C MET A 79 -26.52 2.24 -0.71
N GLN A 80 -25.56 2.50 -1.60
CA GLN A 80 -24.62 1.48 -2.08
C GLN A 80 -23.64 1.01 -0.98
N LEU A 81 -23.27 1.89 -0.07
CA LEU A 81 -22.44 1.57 1.10
C LEU A 81 -23.22 0.96 2.26
N GLU A 82 -24.56 0.84 2.14
CA GLU A 82 -25.47 0.36 3.19
C GLU A 82 -25.34 1.13 4.52
N ILE A 83 -25.13 2.44 4.44
CA ILE A 83 -25.03 3.34 5.60
C ILE A 83 -26.00 4.49 5.49
N SER A 84 -26.31 5.13 6.63
CA SER A 84 -27.09 6.38 6.59
C SER A 84 -26.30 7.51 5.93
N VAL A 85 -27.01 8.42 5.26
CA VAL A 85 -26.44 9.67 4.72
C VAL A 85 -25.66 10.45 5.80
N ARG A 86 -26.17 10.48 7.04
CA ARG A 86 -25.49 11.09 8.18
C ARG A 86 -24.13 10.42 8.50
N GLN A 87 -24.06 9.09 8.45
CA GLN A 87 -22.81 8.37 8.66
C GLN A 87 -21.81 8.64 7.53
N LEU A 88 -22.29 8.72 6.29
CA LEU A 88 -21.45 9.06 5.14
C LEU A 88 -20.86 10.47 5.29
N TYR A 89 -21.67 11.48 5.63
CA TYR A 89 -21.18 12.83 5.91
C TYR A 89 -20.13 12.87 7.03
N ASN A 90 -20.36 12.12 8.11
CA ASN A 90 -19.39 12.02 9.19
C ASN A 90 -18.07 11.40 8.70
N LYS A 91 -18.12 10.35 7.87
CA LYS A 91 -16.91 9.72 7.31
C LYS A 91 -16.18 10.65 6.33
N ILE A 92 -16.91 11.37 5.47
CA ILE A 92 -16.34 12.38 4.56
C ILE A 92 -15.60 13.45 5.36
N LYS A 93 -16.21 13.95 6.44
CA LYS A 93 -15.60 14.94 7.33
C LYS A 93 -14.38 14.39 8.07
N VAL A 94 -14.47 13.19 8.65
CA VAL A 94 -13.39 12.55 9.42
C VAL A 94 -12.19 12.21 8.52
N TYR A 95 -12.44 11.84 7.27
CA TYR A 95 -11.40 11.47 6.31
C TYR A 95 -10.94 12.63 5.43
N GLU A 96 -11.48 13.84 5.63
CA GLU A 96 -11.18 15.04 4.85
C GLU A 96 -11.22 14.77 3.34
N ILE A 97 -12.30 14.09 2.90
CA ILE A 97 -12.55 13.84 1.48
C ILE A 97 -13.08 15.15 0.88
N LYS A 98 -12.38 15.68 -0.12
CA LYS A 98 -12.72 16.93 -0.82
C LYS A 98 -13.71 16.68 -1.95
#